data_AF-A0AAD9MFV7-F1
#
_entry.id   AF-A0AAD9MFV7-F1
#
_cell.length_a   1.000
_cell.length_b   1.000
_cell.length_c   1.000
_cell.angle_alpha   90.00
_cell.angle_beta   90.00
_cell.angle_gamma   90.00
#
_symmetry.space_group_name_H-M   'P 1'
#
loop_
_entity.id
_entity.type
_entity.pdbx_description
1 polymer ?
#
loop_
_entity_poly.entity_id
_entity_poly.type
_entity_poly.pdbx_seq_one_letter_code
_entity_poly.pdbx_strand_id
1 'polypeptide(L)' 'MGLPSTILTQIVLTSVVLGSLKHSGVIKVDTEQIGDPTVRSIFKQAISLGETVAVKSKELYHDIVKS' A
#
# COMPACT_ATOMS: atom_id res chain seq x y z
N MET A 1 -12.73 -11.61 20.16
CA MET A 1 -12.03 -12.49 19.20
C MET A 1 -12.59 -12.21 17.81
N GLY A 2 -12.07 -11.36 16.94
CA GLY A 2 -10.78 -10.65 16.85
C GLY A 2 -10.11 -10.91 15.49
N LEU A 3 -10.19 -12.15 15.01
CA LEU A 3 -9.51 -12.63 13.81
C LEU A 3 -9.78 -11.84 12.52
N PRO A 4 -11.04 -11.51 12.16
CA PRO A 4 -11.28 -10.79 10.91
C PRO A 4 -10.72 -9.36 10.93
N SER A 5 -10.72 -8.68 12.10
CA SER A 5 -10.14 -7.33 12.17
C SER A 5 -8.62 -7.36 12.07
N THR A 6 -7.96 -8.34 12.70
CA THR A 6 -6.49 -8.47 12.61
C THR A 6 -6.03 -8.74 11.17
N ILE A 7 -6.72 -9.62 10.44
CA ILE A 7 -6.39 -9.94 9.04
C ILE A 7 -6.58 -8.72 8.14
N LEU A 8 -7.71 -8.01 8.28
CA LEU A 8 -7.98 -6.79 7.52
C LEU A 8 -6.94 -5.70 7.80
N THR A 9 -6.63 -5.45 9.08
CA THR A 9 -5.61 -4.47 9.49
C THR A 9 -4.24 -4.84 8.93
N GLN A 10 -3.88 -6.12 8.92
CA GLN A 10 -2.60 -6.57 8.39
C GLN A 10 -2.51 -6.42 6.88
N ILE A 11 -3.59 -6.70 6.14
CA ILE A 11 -3.65 -6.47 4.68
C ILE A 11 -3.47 -4.99 4.38
N VAL A 12 -4.16 -4.11 5.12
CA VAL A 12 -4.05 -2.66 4.94
C VAL A 12 -2.64 -2.16 5.24
N LEU A 13 -2.06 -2.54 6.39
CA LEU A 13 -0.69 -2.18 6.76
C LEU A 13 0.33 -2.66 5.72
N THR A 14 0.21 -3.92 5.29
CA THR A 14 1.12 -4.51 4.30
C THR A 14 1.01 -3.76 2.97
N SER A 15 -0.20 -3.40 2.55
CA SER A 15 -0.45 -2.63 1.32
C SER A 15 0.21 -1.26 1.38
N VAL A 16 0.09 -0.56 2.52
CA VAL A 16 0.71 0.77 2.73
C VAL A 16 2.23 0.68 2.73
N VAL A 17 2.81 -0.31 3.42
CA VAL A 17 4.27 -0.51 3.46
C VAL A 17 4.79 -0.85 2.06
N LEU A 18 4.16 -1.79 1.35
CA LEU A 18 4.56 -2.17 -0.01
C LEU A 18 4.45 -0.99 -0.99
N GLY A 19 3.35 -0.24 -0.94
CA GLY A 19 3.16 0.94 -1.78
C GLY A 19 4.19 2.04 -1.47
N SER A 20 4.51 2.27 -0.20
CA SER A 20 5.52 3.25 0.21
C SER A 20 6.94 2.87 -0.23
N LEU A 21 7.30 1.59 -0.11
CA LEU A 21 8.59 1.06 -0.56
C LEU A 21 8.72 1.12 -2.09
N LYS A 22 7.63 0.81 -2.82
CA LYS A 22 7.58 0.94 -4.28
C LYS A 22 7.71 2.40 -4.71
N HIS A 23 6.94 3.31 -4.08
CA HIS A 23 6.99 4.74 -4.36
C HIS A 23 8.39 5.33 -4.13
N SER A 24 9.06 4.89 -3.06
CA SER A 24 10.43 5.30 -2.74
C SER A 24 11.50 4.67 -3.66
N GLY A 25 11.10 3.77 -4.57
CA GLY A 25 12.02 3.07 -5.48
C GLY A 25 12.84 1.96 -4.83
N VAL A 26 12.55 1.59 -3.57
CA VAL A 26 13.28 0.56 -2.82
C VAL A 26 12.98 -0.83 -3.37
N ILE A 27 11.73 -1.09 -3.77
CA ILE A 27 11.30 -2.36 -4.35
C ILE A 27 10.65 -2.14 -5.71
N LYS A 28 10.85 -3.11 -6.62
CA LYS A 28 10.07 -3.22 -7.85
C LYS A 28 9.05 -4.34 -7.66
N VAL A 29 7.78 -4.02 -7.85
CA VAL A 29 6.70 -5.01 -7.71
C VAL A 29 6.20 -5.39 -9.09
N ASP A 30 6.51 -6.62 -9.50
CA ASP A 30 6.04 -7.21 -10.75
C ASP A 30 4.76 -8.02 -10.49
N THR A 31 3.61 -7.37 -10.72
CA THR A 31 2.30 -8.00 -10.55
C THR A 31 1.93 -8.95 -11.70
N GLU A 32 2.69 -8.97 -12.80
CA GLU A 32 2.35 -9.80 -13.97
C GLU A 32 2.65 -11.29 -13.75
N GLN A 33 3.52 -11.59 -12.79
CA GLN A 33 3.83 -12.96 -12.35
C GLN A 33 2.68 -13.60 -11.55
N ILE A 34 1.65 -12.83 -11.16
CA ILE A 34 0.49 -13.36 -10.46
C ILE A 34 -0.45 -14.02 -11.46
N GLY A 35 -0.41 -15.35 -11.56
CA GLY A 35 -1.21 -16.13 -12.51
C GLY A 35 -2.71 -15.90 -12.39
N ASP A 36 -3.22 -15.72 -11.17
CA ASP A 36 -4.65 -15.45 -10.92
C ASP A 36 -5.01 -13.98 -11.20
N PRO A 37 -5.96 -13.70 -12.12
CA PRO A 37 -6.33 -12.33 -12.49
C PRO A 37 -7.04 -11.56 -11.37
N THR A 38 -7.79 -12.23 -10.51
CA THR A 38 -8.51 -11.62 -9.38
C THR A 38 -7.53 -11.18 -8.30
N VAL A 39 -6.62 -12.07 -7.92
CA VAL A 39 -5.55 -11.76 -6.96
C VAL A 39 -4.64 -10.67 -7.52
N ARG A 40 -4.33 -10.71 -8.82
CA ARG A 40 -3.56 -9.66 -9.50
C ARG A 40 -4.23 -8.30 -9.40
N SER A 41 -5.55 -8.24 -9.64
CA SER A 41 -6.32 -7.00 -9.54
C SER A 41 -6.32 -6.45 -8.10
N ILE A 42 -6.60 -7.31 -7.11
CA ILE A 42 -6.58 -6.93 -5.69
C ILE A 42 -5.19 -6.41 -5.29
N PHE A 43 -4.14 -7.10 -5.70
CA PHE A 43 -2.78 -6.73 -5.35
C PHE A 43 -2.34 -5.42 -6.03
N LYS A 44 -2.72 -5.20 -7.29
CA LYS A 44 -2.53 -3.91 -7.98
C LYS A 44 -3.24 -2.77 -7.24
N GLN A 45 -4.49 -2.99 -6.82
CA GLN A 45 -5.27 -2.01 -6.06
C GLN A 45 -4.63 -1.72 -4.70
N ALA A 46 -4.20 -2.76 -3.97
CA ALA A 46 -3.51 -2.64 -2.69
C ALA A 46 -2.25 -1.77 -2.79
N ILE A 47 -1.41 -2.01 -3.80
CA ILE A 47 -0.20 -1.22 -4.04
C ILE A 47 -0.55 0.22 -4.38
N SER A 48 -1.52 0.43 -5.27
CA SER A 48 -1.96 1.77 -5.67
C SER A 48 -2.52 2.58 -4.49
N LEU A 49 -3.23 1.92 -3.58
CA LEU A 49 -3.70 2.51 -2.33
C LEU A 49 -2.51 2.91 -1.45
N GLY A 50 -1.53 2.02 -1.27
CA GLY A 50 -0.33 2.33 -0.50
C GLY A 50 0.50 3.48 -1.08
N GLU A 51 0.64 3.57 -2.41
CA GLU A 51 1.29 4.70 -3.08
C GLU A 51 0.54 6.01 -2.84
N THR A 52 -0.79 5.98 -2.94
CA THR A 52 -1.64 7.16 -2.68
C THR A 52 -1.51 7.64 -1.24
N VAL A 53 -1.55 6.70 -0.28
CA VAL A 53 -1.34 7.01 1.14
C VAL A 53 0.04 7.60 1.36
N ALA A 54 1.10 7.04 0.77
CA ALA A 54 2.45 7.58 0.90
C ALA A 54 2.57 9.02 0.39
N VAL A 55 2.00 9.33 -0.78
CA VAL A 55 1.97 10.69 -1.34
C VAL A 55 1.17 11.63 -0.43
N LYS A 56 -0.04 11.23 -0.03
CA LYS A 56 -0.90 12.05 0.83
C LYS A 56 -0.32 12.27 2.22
N SER A 57 0.33 11.28 2.82
CA SER A 57 1.04 11.43 4.08
C SER A 57 2.21 12.40 3.97
N LYS A 58 2.92 12.42 2.83
CA LYS A 58 3.99 13.39 2.59
C LYS A 58 3.48 14.81 2.44
N GLU A 59 2.36 15.00 1.73
CA GLU A 59 1.65 16.29 1.64
C GLU A 59 1.22 16.76 3.03
N LEU A 60 0.53 15.90 3.78
CA LEU A 60 0.02 16.21 5.12
C LEU A 60 1.16 16.56 6.10
N TYR A 61 2.25 15.80 6.07
CA TYR A 61 3.43 16.06 6.90
C TYR A 61 4.05 17.41 6.56
N HIS A 62 4.18 17.72 5.27
CA HIS A 62 4.73 19.00 4.83
C HIS A 62 3.84 20.17 5.25
N ASP A 63 2.51 20.00 5.21
CA ASP A 63 1.54 21.00 5.68
C ASP A 63 1.61 21.20 7.20
N ILE A 64 1.75 20.11 7.98
CA ILE A 64 1.88 20.16 9.44
C ILE A 64 3.20 20.79 9.87
N VAL A 65 4.31 20.45 9.21
CA VAL A 65 5.66 20.94 9.58
C VAL A 65 5.89 22.39 9.16
N LYS A 66 5.19 22.87 8.13
CA LYS A 66 5.25 24.28 7.70
C LYS A 66 4.18 25.16 8.33
N SER A 67 3.24 24.61 9.09
CA SER A 67 2.28 25.36 9.91
C SER A 67 2.85 25.72 11.28
#